data_AF-A0A7W6J4R5-F1
#
_entry.id   AF-A0A7W6J4R5-F1
#
_cell.length_a   1.000
_cell.length_b   1.000
_cell.length_c   1.000
_cell.angle_alpha   90.00
_cell.angle_beta   90.00
_cell.angle_gamma   90.00
#
_symmetry.space_group_name_H-M   'P 1'
#
loop_
_entity.id
_entity.type
_entity.pdbx_description
1 polymer ?
#
loop_
_entity_poly.entity_id
_entity_poly.type
_entity_poly.pdbx_seq_one_letter_code
_entity_poly.pdbx_strand_id
1 'polypeptide(L)'
;MADAFTTLLLTPEEMGRADKAAALSGIDSYGLMERAGQAVAAAALRLYPEAKRFVVLCGPGNNGGDGYVAARALAQAGAETTIHALADTAGLKGDAAEAHRRCALPVAPLSAWRPAVGDVVIDAVFGAGLARDVPPDLARVIREVGERELPVVAVDLPSGLDGLTGQIRGAAFMASHTVTFMTAKPGHALLPGRQLCGPVEIFDIGIPHRIVNSVAGRLRVNRPGLWTLPDTDASSHKFRRGHLAVFAGGPSATGAARLSASAGLRAGAGLVTVGATPEAVPALAAHLTAVMIREIGDPHVLADWIADPRLTAFVLGPGFGTGKRARDYVELLAGRPLVLDADGITSFRDNPDQLFSLYEDASLPTLVMTPHEGEFARLFPDIAGDAEAGKVEKACRAAARARAVIVYKGADTVIAAPDGRAFINDNAPPDLATAGSGDVLAGIIGGLLAQGMPAFEAAAAGVWLHGEAGKRAGAALTAEDLPEALHHVLRQMAVREEQPSL
;
A
#
# COMPACT_ATOMS: atom_id res chain seq x y z
N MET A 1 3.15 -18.36 7.53
CA MET A 1 3.42 -17.05 8.14
C MET A 1 4.29 -16.27 7.18
N ALA A 2 3.90 -15.07 6.76
CA ALA A 2 4.83 -14.18 6.07
C ALA A 2 6.00 -13.88 7.04
N ASP A 3 7.24 -13.99 6.58
CA ASP A 3 8.38 -13.54 7.38
C ASP A 3 8.17 -12.05 7.67
N ALA A 4 8.11 -11.66 8.94
CA ALA A 4 7.85 -10.29 9.37
C ALA A 4 8.81 -9.28 8.73
N PHE A 5 9.99 -9.75 8.30
CA PHE A 5 10.98 -8.97 7.58
C PHE A 5 10.56 -8.64 6.13
N THR A 6 9.91 -9.57 5.44
CA THR A 6 9.50 -9.40 4.03
C THR A 6 8.39 -8.36 3.83
N THR A 7 7.62 -8.07 4.89
CA THR A 7 6.57 -7.04 4.85
C THR A 7 7.06 -5.68 5.33
N LEU A 8 8.27 -5.61 5.87
CA LEU A 8 8.80 -4.40 6.49
C LEU A 8 9.17 -3.36 5.43
N LEU A 9 8.71 -2.12 5.65
CA LEU A 9 9.10 -0.95 4.86
C LEU A 9 9.84 0.02 5.77
N LEU A 10 11.15 0.20 5.53
CA LEU A 10 11.90 1.26 6.20
C LEU A 10 11.85 2.52 5.34
N THR A 11 11.63 3.67 5.99
CA THR A 11 11.88 4.96 5.33
C THR A 11 13.37 5.10 5.01
N PRO A 12 13.76 5.99 4.07
CA PRO A 12 15.17 6.28 3.82
C PRO A 12 15.93 6.69 5.09
N GLU A 13 15.29 7.45 5.98
CA GLU A 13 15.87 7.82 7.28
C GLU A 13 16.05 6.62 8.21
N GLU A 14 15.05 5.74 8.31
CA GLU A 14 15.14 4.51 9.10
C GLU A 14 16.25 3.58 8.59
N MET A 15 16.39 3.45 7.27
CA MET A 15 17.47 2.66 6.68
C MET A 15 18.84 3.26 7.00
N GLY A 16 19.00 4.59 6.89
CA GLY A 16 20.23 5.26 7.30
C GLY A 16 20.57 5.07 8.80
N ARG A 17 19.54 4.99 9.66
CA ARG A 17 19.74 4.62 11.08
C ARG A 17 20.15 3.15 11.24
N ALA A 18 19.61 2.23 10.45
CA ALA A 18 20.01 0.83 10.46
C ALA A 18 21.47 0.67 10.04
N ASP A 19 21.91 1.34 8.97
CA ASP A 19 23.30 1.33 8.50
C ASP A 19 24.26 1.87 9.57
N LYS A 20 23.90 3.00 10.19
CA LYS A 20 24.69 3.58 11.29
C LYS A 20 24.77 2.63 12.49
N ALA A 21 23.67 1.99 12.87
CA ALA A 21 23.63 1.03 13.96
C ALA A 21 24.44 -0.24 13.64
N ALA A 22 24.43 -0.70 12.39
CA ALA A 22 25.27 -1.78 11.91
C ALA A 22 26.76 -1.44 12.06
N ALA A 23 27.18 -0.27 11.57
CA ALA A 23 28.56 0.21 11.72
C ALA A 23 28.99 0.32 13.19
N LEU A 24 28.14 0.89 14.06
CA LEU A 24 28.40 0.97 15.51
C LEU A 24 28.51 -0.40 16.19
N SER A 25 27.89 -1.44 15.62
CA SER A 25 28.02 -2.81 16.11
C SER A 25 29.29 -3.52 15.65
N GLY A 26 30.15 -2.84 14.89
CA GLY A 26 31.41 -3.37 14.36
C GLY A 26 31.28 -4.09 13.01
N ILE A 27 30.12 -3.98 12.35
CA ILE A 27 29.95 -4.51 10.98
C ILE A 27 30.69 -3.59 10.02
N ASP A 28 31.53 -4.18 9.17
CA ASP A 28 32.26 -3.47 8.12
C ASP A 28 31.28 -2.91 7.07
N SER A 29 31.18 -1.58 6.99
CA SER A 29 30.29 -0.88 6.06
C SER A 29 30.70 -1.09 4.61
N TYR A 30 32.00 -1.19 4.33
CA TYR A 30 32.48 -1.52 3.00
C TYR A 30 32.11 -2.96 2.61
N GLY A 31 32.18 -3.90 3.56
CA GLY A 31 31.71 -5.27 3.36
C GLY A 31 30.20 -5.38 3.05
N LEU A 32 29.38 -4.47 3.59
CA LEU A 32 27.96 -4.35 3.22
C LEU A 32 27.80 -3.89 1.76
N MET A 33 28.51 -2.83 1.36
CA MET A 33 28.55 -2.32 -0.01
C MET A 33 29.06 -3.36 -1.02
N GLU A 34 30.07 -4.15 -0.65
CA GLU A 34 30.56 -5.26 -1.46
C GLU A 34 29.47 -6.28 -1.78
N ARG A 35 28.68 -6.67 -0.77
CA ARG A 35 27.57 -7.62 -0.96
C ARG A 35 26.44 -7.00 -1.80
N ALA A 36 26.13 -5.73 -1.58
CA ALA A 36 25.13 -4.99 -2.34
C ALA A 36 25.48 -4.95 -3.85
N GLY A 37 26.68 -4.47 -4.20
CA GLY A 37 27.11 -4.40 -5.59
C GLY A 37 27.28 -5.77 -6.25
N GLN A 38 27.72 -6.79 -5.52
CA GLN A 38 27.76 -8.17 -6.03
C GLN A 38 26.37 -8.72 -6.34
N ALA A 39 25.37 -8.43 -5.50
CA ALA A 39 23.99 -8.83 -5.75
C ALA A 39 23.42 -8.15 -7.02
N VAL A 40 23.71 -6.86 -7.20
CA VAL A 40 23.35 -6.12 -8.43
C VAL A 40 23.98 -6.77 -9.66
N ALA A 41 25.28 -7.06 -9.63
CA ALA A 41 25.97 -7.70 -10.75
C ALA A 41 25.39 -9.09 -11.06
N ALA A 42 25.12 -9.90 -10.03
CA ALA A 42 24.52 -11.21 -10.20
C ALA A 42 23.11 -11.14 -10.81
N ALA A 43 22.27 -10.19 -10.35
CA ALA A 43 20.96 -9.95 -10.92
C ALA A 43 21.05 -9.50 -12.38
N ALA A 44 21.94 -8.56 -12.69
CA ALA A 44 22.15 -8.07 -14.05
C ALA A 44 22.57 -9.19 -15.02
N LEU A 45 23.53 -10.04 -14.63
CA LEU A 45 23.96 -11.19 -15.43
C LEU A 45 22.85 -12.23 -15.63
N ARG A 46 22.06 -12.49 -14.58
CA ARG A 46 20.95 -13.44 -14.63
C ARG A 46 19.81 -12.95 -15.53
N LEU A 47 19.48 -11.66 -15.45
CA LEU A 47 18.36 -11.06 -16.16
C LEU A 47 18.70 -10.70 -17.61
N TYR A 48 19.97 -10.35 -17.87
CA TYR A 48 20.43 -9.90 -19.19
C TYR A 48 21.71 -10.63 -19.64
N PRO A 49 21.66 -11.96 -19.82
CA PRO A 49 22.83 -12.74 -20.26
C PRO A 49 23.30 -12.38 -21.68
N GLU A 50 22.43 -11.77 -22.50
CA GLU A 50 22.72 -11.36 -23.88
C GLU A 50 23.13 -9.88 -24.01
N ALA A 51 23.36 -9.19 -22.89
CA ALA A 51 23.81 -7.80 -22.90
C ALA A 51 25.08 -7.65 -23.73
N LYS A 52 25.08 -6.74 -24.71
CA LYS A 52 26.31 -6.42 -25.45
C LYS A 52 27.28 -5.62 -24.59
N ARG A 53 26.73 -4.80 -23.69
CA ARG A 53 27.49 -3.97 -22.77
C ARG A 53 26.63 -3.61 -21.56
N PHE A 54 27.19 -3.74 -20.37
CA PHE A 54 26.64 -3.14 -19.16
C PHE A 54 27.20 -1.73 -18.99
N VAL A 55 26.32 -0.75 -18.89
CA VAL A 55 26.69 0.66 -18.66
C VAL A 55 26.32 1.01 -17.23
N VAL A 56 27.32 1.19 -16.37
CA VAL A 56 27.12 1.49 -14.96
C VAL A 56 27.18 2.99 -14.72
N LEU A 57 26.06 3.58 -14.30
CA LEU A 57 25.94 5.00 -14.01
C LEU A 57 26.15 5.23 -12.52
N CYS A 58 27.23 5.91 -12.12
CA CYS A 58 27.60 6.05 -10.71
C CYS A 58 27.37 7.48 -10.20
N GLY A 59 26.75 7.59 -9.03
CA GLY A 59 26.62 8.84 -8.29
C GLY A 59 27.78 9.10 -7.32
N PRO A 60 27.74 10.24 -6.60
CA PRO A 60 28.79 10.61 -5.65
C PRO A 60 28.68 9.94 -4.27
N GLY A 61 27.55 9.25 -3.98
CA GLY A 61 27.25 8.66 -2.67
C GLY A 61 27.43 7.14 -2.63
N ASN A 62 26.95 6.53 -1.55
CA ASN A 62 27.05 5.08 -1.34
C ASN A 62 26.40 4.26 -2.47
N ASN A 63 25.28 4.73 -3.03
CA ASN A 63 24.66 4.08 -4.19
C ASN A 63 25.62 3.99 -5.39
N GLY A 64 26.41 5.04 -5.63
CA GLY A 64 27.46 5.02 -6.64
C GLY A 64 28.60 4.05 -6.29
N GLY A 65 28.91 3.93 -5.00
CA GLY A 65 29.80 2.90 -4.46
C GLY A 65 29.35 1.48 -4.82
N ASP A 66 28.07 1.16 -4.60
CA ASP A 66 27.46 -0.11 -5.02
C ASP A 66 27.60 -0.32 -6.53
N GLY A 67 27.42 0.75 -7.33
CA GLY A 67 27.69 0.77 -8.76
C GLY A 67 29.13 0.40 -9.12
N TYR A 68 30.14 0.99 -8.48
CA TYR A 68 31.55 0.65 -8.72
C TYR A 68 31.86 -0.81 -8.39
N VAL A 69 31.30 -1.34 -7.31
CA VAL A 69 31.41 -2.76 -6.95
C VAL A 69 30.76 -3.63 -8.03
N ALA A 70 29.53 -3.29 -8.44
CA ALA A 70 28.82 -4.03 -9.49
C ALA A 70 29.60 -4.03 -10.81
N ALA A 71 30.14 -2.88 -11.23
CA ALA A 71 30.94 -2.76 -12.44
C ALA A 71 32.20 -3.64 -12.38
N ARG A 72 32.89 -3.65 -11.23
CA ARG A 72 34.07 -4.50 -11.03
C ARG A 72 33.69 -5.99 -11.12
N ALA A 73 32.60 -6.40 -10.48
CA ALA A 73 32.12 -7.77 -10.49
C ALA A 73 31.69 -8.23 -11.90
N LEU A 74 30.98 -7.38 -12.64
CA LEU A 74 30.59 -7.63 -14.03
C LEU A 74 31.82 -7.84 -14.94
N ALA A 75 32.81 -6.96 -14.85
CA ALA A 75 34.05 -7.10 -15.61
C ALA A 75 34.85 -8.36 -15.22
N GLN A 76 34.90 -8.71 -13.93
CA GLN A 76 35.53 -9.95 -13.45
C GLN A 76 34.82 -11.21 -13.95
N ALA A 77 33.51 -11.14 -14.17
CA ALA A 77 32.73 -12.21 -14.81
C ALA A 77 32.90 -12.26 -16.34
N GLY A 78 33.69 -11.36 -16.93
CA GLY A 78 33.96 -11.32 -18.37
C GLY A 78 32.94 -10.51 -19.17
N ALA A 79 32.02 -9.79 -18.53
CA ALA A 79 31.04 -8.96 -19.23
C ALA A 79 31.66 -7.63 -19.70
N GLU A 80 31.33 -7.20 -20.92
CA GLU A 80 31.74 -5.89 -21.40
C GLU A 80 31.05 -4.79 -20.57
N THR A 81 31.85 -3.98 -19.88
CA THR A 81 31.35 -3.06 -18.85
C THR A 81 32.01 -1.69 -18.97
N THR A 82 31.22 -0.62 -18.96
CA THR A 82 31.70 0.77 -18.93
C THR A 82 31.11 1.54 -17.76
N ILE A 83 31.85 2.52 -17.24
CA ILE A 83 31.42 3.33 -16.10
C ILE A 83 31.30 4.80 -16.49
N HIS A 84 30.18 5.40 -16.11
CA HIS A 84 29.92 6.81 -16.29
C HIS A 84 29.49 7.48 -14.99
N ALA A 85 30.27 8.45 -14.50
CA ALA A 85 30.03 9.11 -13.21
C ALA A 85 29.37 10.48 -13.38
N LEU A 86 28.37 10.78 -12.54
CA LEU A 86 27.68 12.08 -12.52
C LEU A 86 28.58 13.20 -11.97
N ALA A 87 29.44 12.88 -11.00
CA ALA A 87 30.32 13.82 -10.33
C ALA A 87 31.79 13.44 -10.51
N ASP A 88 32.69 14.38 -10.26
CA ASP A 88 34.13 14.14 -10.26
C ASP A 88 34.49 13.09 -9.19
N THR A 89 35.20 12.03 -9.61
CA THR A 89 35.61 10.93 -8.74
C THR A 89 36.64 11.36 -7.69
N ALA A 90 37.35 12.47 -7.91
CA ALA A 90 38.24 13.05 -6.91
C ALA A 90 37.50 13.53 -5.64
N GLY A 91 36.20 13.80 -5.73
CA GLY A 91 35.36 14.24 -4.62
C GLY A 91 34.75 13.12 -3.78
N LEU A 92 34.93 11.85 -4.17
CA LEU A 92 34.36 10.70 -3.45
C LEU A 92 34.97 10.57 -2.05
N LYS A 93 34.17 10.07 -1.10
CA LYS A 93 34.58 9.86 0.30
C LYS A 93 34.08 8.51 0.81
N GLY A 94 34.69 8.03 1.90
CA GLY A 94 34.27 6.80 2.58
C GLY A 94 34.27 5.59 1.66
N ASP A 95 33.26 4.74 1.81
CA ASP A 95 33.16 3.46 1.12
C ASP A 95 33.04 3.61 -0.40
N ALA A 96 32.38 4.67 -0.89
CA ALA A 96 32.30 4.96 -2.32
C ALA A 96 33.66 5.27 -2.95
N ALA A 97 34.54 5.99 -2.23
CA ALA A 97 35.91 6.22 -2.67
C ALA A 97 36.72 4.92 -2.71
N GLU A 98 36.53 4.05 -1.71
CA GLU A 98 37.20 2.74 -1.67
C GLU A 98 36.74 1.82 -2.80
N ALA A 99 35.42 1.78 -3.09
CA ALA A 99 34.86 1.03 -4.19
C ALA A 99 35.42 1.50 -5.54
N HIS A 100 35.49 2.82 -5.76
CA HIS A 100 36.12 3.40 -6.93
C HIS A 100 37.61 3.02 -7.03
N ARG A 101 38.40 3.13 -5.95
CA ARG A 101 39.83 2.76 -5.95
C ARG A 101 40.07 1.29 -6.32
N ARG A 102 39.17 0.40 -5.90
CA ARG A 102 39.26 -1.04 -6.19
C ARG A 102 38.71 -1.41 -7.57
N CYS A 103 38.06 -0.48 -8.27
CA CYS A 103 37.56 -0.68 -9.61
C CYS A 103 38.60 -0.19 -10.63
N ALA A 104 39.24 -1.12 -11.33
CA ALA A 104 40.30 -0.80 -12.31
C ALA A 104 39.76 -0.26 -13.65
N LEU A 105 38.43 -0.20 -13.82
CA LEU A 105 37.81 0.27 -15.05
C LEU A 105 37.94 1.79 -15.20
N PRO A 106 38.22 2.31 -16.40
CA PRO A 106 38.23 3.74 -16.64
C PRO A 106 36.83 4.33 -16.44
N VAL A 107 36.77 5.49 -15.78
CA VAL A 107 35.52 6.22 -15.51
C VAL A 107 35.45 7.43 -16.42
N ALA A 108 34.39 7.53 -17.21
CA ALA A 108 34.09 8.71 -18.01
C ALA A 108 33.00 9.58 -17.36
N PRO A 109 32.88 10.87 -17.70
CA PRO A 109 31.75 11.68 -17.26
C PRO A 109 30.41 11.16 -17.80
N LEU A 110 29.34 11.29 -17.02
CA LEU A 110 27.97 10.97 -17.44
C LEU A 110 27.53 11.77 -18.66
N SER A 111 27.95 13.03 -18.75
CA SER A 111 27.67 13.91 -19.89
C SER A 111 28.31 13.43 -21.20
N ALA A 112 29.35 12.61 -21.13
CA ALA A 112 30.02 12.03 -22.31
C ALA A 112 29.34 10.75 -22.82
N TRP A 113 28.52 10.10 -22.00
CA TRP A 113 27.83 8.88 -22.42
C TRP A 113 26.72 9.18 -23.43
N ARG A 114 26.59 8.29 -24.42
CA ARG A 114 25.49 8.25 -25.38
C ARG A 114 24.92 6.84 -25.40
N PRO A 115 23.63 6.66 -25.08
CA PRO A 115 23.04 5.32 -25.03
C PRO A 115 22.97 4.66 -26.42
N ALA A 116 23.27 3.37 -26.49
CA ALA A 116 23.27 2.57 -27.72
C ALA A 116 22.46 1.29 -27.58
N VAL A 117 21.95 0.77 -28.71
CA VAL A 117 21.18 -0.48 -28.73
C VAL A 117 22.06 -1.66 -28.27
N GLY A 118 21.54 -2.44 -27.32
CA GLY A 118 22.26 -3.55 -26.69
C GLY A 118 22.96 -3.18 -25.38
N ASP A 119 22.89 -1.90 -24.97
CA ASP A 119 23.26 -1.47 -23.62
C ASP A 119 22.23 -1.97 -22.60
N VAL A 120 22.72 -2.44 -21.46
CA VAL A 120 21.93 -2.60 -20.22
C VAL A 120 22.45 -1.61 -19.21
N VAL A 121 21.56 -0.74 -18.74
CA VAL A 121 21.93 0.34 -17.81
C VAL A 121 21.84 -0.19 -16.38
N ILE A 122 22.93 -0.07 -15.63
CA ILE A 122 22.93 -0.24 -14.18
C ILE A 122 22.85 1.16 -13.57
N ASP A 123 21.67 1.50 -13.07
CA ASP A 123 21.40 2.80 -12.49
C ASP A 123 21.79 2.82 -11.01
N ALA A 124 22.97 3.39 -10.74
CA ALA A 124 23.55 3.54 -9.41
C ALA A 124 23.82 5.02 -9.08
N VAL A 125 23.00 5.95 -9.63
CA VAL A 125 23.25 7.39 -9.47
C VAL A 125 22.73 7.92 -8.13
N PHE A 126 21.46 7.70 -7.83
CA PHE A 126 20.83 8.10 -6.57
C PHE A 126 19.94 6.97 -6.05
N GLY A 127 20.16 6.57 -4.80
CA GLY A 127 19.28 5.61 -4.11
C GLY A 127 18.11 6.31 -3.41
N ALA A 128 17.52 5.64 -2.41
CA ALA A 128 16.28 6.07 -1.76
C ALA A 128 16.33 7.42 -1.02
N GLY A 129 17.51 7.97 -0.75
CA GLY A 129 17.70 9.24 -0.03
C GLY A 129 17.55 10.52 -0.87
N LEU A 130 17.15 10.42 -2.14
CA LEU A 130 16.97 11.60 -3.00
C LEU A 130 15.74 12.42 -2.57
N ALA A 131 15.98 13.68 -2.19
CA ALA A 131 14.94 14.64 -1.80
C ALA A 131 14.84 15.87 -2.70
N ARG A 132 15.67 15.95 -3.75
CA ARG A 132 15.77 17.11 -4.67
C ARG A 132 15.70 16.65 -6.11
N ASP A 133 15.35 17.57 -7.01
CA ASP A 133 15.31 17.30 -8.44
C ASP A 133 16.66 16.83 -8.98
N VAL A 134 16.60 15.87 -9.90
CA VAL A 134 17.79 15.39 -10.61
C VAL A 134 18.42 16.50 -11.46
N PRO A 135 19.76 16.54 -11.58
CA PRO A 135 20.43 17.54 -12.40
C PRO A 135 20.12 17.35 -13.89
N PRO A 136 20.23 18.42 -14.71
CA PRO A 136 19.90 18.37 -16.14
C PRO A 136 20.62 17.27 -16.94
N ASP A 137 21.88 16.99 -16.60
CA ASP A 137 22.66 15.94 -17.27
C ASP A 137 22.07 14.55 -17.05
N LEU A 138 21.58 14.26 -15.83
CA LEU A 138 20.92 13.00 -15.53
C LEU A 138 19.52 12.95 -16.17
N ALA A 139 18.76 14.05 -16.12
CA ALA A 139 17.46 14.13 -16.78
C ALA A 139 17.55 13.87 -18.30
N ARG A 140 18.60 14.39 -18.96
CA ARG A 140 18.90 14.09 -20.37
C ARG A 140 19.12 12.60 -20.58
N VAL A 141 19.93 11.96 -19.75
CA VAL A 141 20.24 10.54 -19.85
C VAL A 141 18.98 9.69 -19.64
N ILE A 142 18.19 9.99 -18.62
CA ILE A 142 16.91 9.32 -18.34
C ILE A 142 16.01 9.35 -19.58
N ARG A 143 15.86 10.53 -20.21
CA ARG A 143 15.07 10.68 -21.43
C ARG A 143 15.63 9.85 -22.59
N GLU A 144 16.92 9.94 -22.87
CA GLU A 144 17.54 9.21 -23.99
C GLU A 144 17.48 7.68 -23.82
N VAL A 145 17.56 7.20 -22.58
CA VAL A 145 17.37 5.78 -22.23
C VAL A 145 15.93 5.34 -22.48
N GLY A 146 14.95 6.14 -22.04
CA GLY A 146 13.53 5.88 -22.26
C GLY A 146 13.13 5.90 -23.74
N GLU A 147 13.58 6.89 -24.51
CA GLU A 147 13.31 7.01 -25.96
C GLU A 147 13.84 5.81 -26.78
N ARG A 148 14.85 5.11 -26.25
CA ARG A 148 15.46 3.94 -26.88
C ARG A 148 15.00 2.62 -26.28
N GLU A 149 14.13 2.67 -25.27
CA GLU A 149 13.62 1.51 -24.54
C GLU A 149 14.74 0.59 -24.01
N LEU A 150 15.84 1.18 -23.55
CA LEU A 150 16.96 0.40 -23.02
C LEU A 150 16.58 -0.19 -21.66
N PRO A 151 16.93 -1.45 -21.38
CA PRO A 151 16.68 -2.06 -20.08
C PRO A 151 17.50 -1.36 -18.99
N VAL A 152 16.86 -1.13 -17.84
CA VAL A 152 17.47 -0.50 -16.67
C VAL A 152 17.34 -1.43 -15.46
N VAL A 153 18.45 -1.71 -14.81
CA VAL A 153 18.52 -2.34 -13.49
C VAL A 153 18.85 -1.25 -12.48
N ALA A 154 17.88 -0.89 -11.65
CA ALA A 154 18.06 0.12 -10.62
C ALA A 154 18.72 -0.46 -9.35
N VAL A 155 19.68 0.28 -8.82
CA VAL A 155 20.34 -0.02 -7.54
C VAL A 155 19.66 0.79 -6.44
N ASP A 156 19.14 0.09 -5.44
CA ASP A 156 18.30 0.55 -4.34
C ASP A 156 16.94 1.13 -4.74
N LEU A 157 16.92 2.13 -5.62
CA LEU A 157 15.72 2.78 -6.15
C LEU A 157 16.06 3.39 -7.52
N PRO A 158 15.12 3.43 -8.50
CA PRO A 158 15.35 4.18 -9.73
C PRO A 158 15.71 5.64 -9.42
N SER A 159 16.86 6.09 -9.94
CA SER A 159 17.35 7.45 -9.75
C SER A 159 16.31 8.43 -10.25
N GLY A 160 15.96 9.39 -9.40
CA GLY A 160 14.88 10.34 -9.63
C GLY A 160 13.60 10.05 -8.86
N LEU A 161 13.51 8.92 -8.16
CA LEU A 161 12.44 8.66 -7.21
C LEU A 161 12.82 9.08 -5.80
N ASP A 162 11.85 9.64 -5.09
CA ASP A 162 11.90 9.81 -3.65
C ASP A 162 11.52 8.50 -2.95
N GLY A 163 12.44 7.94 -2.15
CA GLY A 163 12.23 6.66 -1.48
C GLY A 163 11.18 6.68 -0.36
N LEU A 164 10.83 7.85 0.16
CA LEU A 164 9.79 8.02 1.18
C LEU A 164 8.40 8.15 0.56
N THR A 165 8.28 8.90 -0.55
CA THR A 165 6.96 9.28 -1.10
C THR A 165 6.61 8.57 -2.40
N GLY A 166 7.60 7.99 -3.10
CA GLY A 166 7.44 7.41 -4.44
C GLY A 166 7.25 8.45 -5.54
N GLN A 167 7.40 9.74 -5.24
CA GLN A 167 7.24 10.83 -6.20
C GLN A 167 8.50 11.02 -7.06
N ILE A 168 8.30 11.52 -8.28
CA ILE A 168 9.37 11.84 -9.22
C ILE A 168 9.97 13.21 -8.85
N ARG A 169 11.30 13.29 -8.82
CA ARG A 169 12.09 14.50 -8.56
C ARG A 169 12.77 14.96 -9.85
N GLY A 170 12.07 15.75 -10.65
CA GLY A 170 12.51 16.27 -11.95
C GLY A 170 12.35 15.27 -13.11
N ALA A 171 13.00 14.10 -13.02
CA ALA A 171 12.88 12.99 -13.96
C ALA A 171 13.33 11.70 -13.26
N ALA A 172 12.77 10.55 -13.65
CA ALA A 172 13.14 9.25 -13.08
C ALA A 172 13.29 8.18 -14.16
N PHE A 173 14.21 7.23 -13.94
CA PHE A 173 14.27 6.04 -14.77
C PHE A 173 13.01 5.18 -14.60
N MET A 174 12.62 4.51 -15.68
CA MET A 174 11.69 3.38 -15.63
C MET A 174 12.54 2.11 -15.62
N ALA A 175 12.72 1.54 -14.43
CA ALA A 175 13.48 0.32 -14.24
C ALA A 175 12.71 -0.89 -14.77
N SER A 176 13.43 -1.72 -15.51
CA SER A 176 12.95 -3.05 -15.87
C SER A 176 13.01 -3.99 -14.67
N HIS A 177 13.96 -3.78 -13.75
CA HIS A 177 14.10 -4.46 -12.46
C HIS A 177 14.78 -3.53 -11.43
N THR A 178 14.41 -3.65 -10.15
CA THR A 178 15.07 -2.94 -9.05
C THR A 178 15.65 -3.94 -8.05
N VAL A 179 16.91 -3.72 -7.66
CA VAL A 179 17.62 -4.48 -6.63
C VAL A 179 17.78 -3.58 -5.41
N THR A 180 17.08 -3.88 -4.32
CA THR A 180 17.17 -3.12 -3.07
C THR A 180 17.70 -3.99 -1.93
N PHE A 181 18.09 -3.35 -0.83
CA PHE A 181 18.86 -4.01 0.23
C PHE A 181 18.13 -3.95 1.57
N MET A 182 18.22 -5.06 2.30
CA MET A 182 17.57 -5.35 3.58
C MET A 182 16.04 -5.27 3.54
N THR A 183 15.47 -4.13 3.22
CA THR A 183 14.02 -3.93 3.17
C THR A 183 13.64 -3.06 1.99
N ALA A 184 12.44 -3.28 1.46
CA ALA A 184 11.84 -2.30 0.57
C ALA A 184 11.62 -0.97 1.30
N LYS A 185 11.58 0.10 0.52
CA LYS A 185 11.25 1.47 0.93
C LYS A 185 9.83 1.82 0.48
N PRO A 186 9.11 2.76 1.13
CA PRO A 186 7.76 3.13 0.75
C PRO A 186 7.61 3.49 -0.74
N GLY A 187 8.61 4.16 -1.33
CA GLY A 187 8.61 4.52 -2.75
C GLY A 187 8.54 3.34 -3.73
N HIS A 188 8.86 2.12 -3.29
CA HIS A 188 8.65 0.90 -4.08
C HIS A 188 7.19 0.46 -4.14
N ALA A 189 6.37 0.85 -3.15
CA ALA A 189 4.99 0.41 -3.00
C ALA A 189 3.96 1.50 -3.37
N LEU A 190 4.35 2.77 -3.25
CA LEU A 190 3.54 3.94 -3.61
C LEU A 190 3.66 4.30 -5.09
N LEU A 191 2.62 4.91 -5.65
CA LEU A 191 2.63 5.39 -7.02
C LEU A 191 3.10 6.85 -7.12
N PRO A 192 3.80 7.23 -8.21
CA PRO A 192 4.15 6.41 -9.38
C PRO A 192 5.35 5.46 -9.18
N GLY A 193 6.10 5.58 -8.08
CA GLY A 193 7.33 4.83 -7.83
C GLY A 193 7.25 3.32 -8.07
N ARG A 194 6.18 2.64 -7.61
CA ARG A 194 5.94 1.21 -7.84
C ARG A 194 5.96 0.82 -9.32
N GLN A 195 5.38 1.65 -10.20
CA GLN A 195 5.38 1.39 -11.64
C GLN A 195 6.78 1.56 -12.25
N LEU A 196 7.54 2.53 -11.74
CA LEU A 196 8.87 2.85 -12.23
C LEU A 196 9.95 1.90 -11.68
N CYS A 197 9.68 1.16 -10.61
CA CYS A 197 10.62 0.17 -10.07
C CYS A 197 10.64 -1.16 -10.84
N GLY A 198 9.58 -1.49 -11.59
CA GLY A 198 9.39 -2.83 -12.12
C GLY A 198 9.33 -3.90 -11.00
N PRO A 199 9.69 -5.17 -11.27
CA PRO A 199 9.90 -6.17 -10.24
C PRO A 199 11.02 -5.76 -9.28
N VAL A 200 10.77 -5.90 -7.97
CA VAL A 200 11.71 -5.54 -6.91
C VAL A 200 12.25 -6.79 -6.24
N GLU A 201 13.57 -6.95 -6.21
CA GLU A 201 14.28 -7.99 -5.46
C GLU A 201 14.94 -7.37 -4.22
N ILE A 202 14.62 -7.90 -3.04
CA ILE A 202 15.20 -7.45 -1.77
C ILE A 202 16.31 -8.43 -1.38
N PHE A 203 17.55 -7.95 -1.35
CA PHE A 203 18.71 -8.75 -0.97
C PHE A 203 19.14 -8.47 0.48
N ASP A 204 19.36 -9.54 1.24
CA ASP A 204 20.00 -9.46 2.55
C ASP A 204 21.51 -9.26 2.35
N ILE A 205 21.98 -8.06 2.69
CA ILE A 205 23.40 -7.69 2.63
C ILE A 205 24.11 -7.94 3.95
N GLY A 206 23.48 -8.60 4.93
CA GLY A 206 24.11 -9.05 6.16
C GLY A 206 23.94 -8.12 7.36
N ILE A 207 22.95 -7.22 7.35
CA ILE A 207 22.57 -6.46 8.56
C ILE A 207 21.66 -7.34 9.42
N PRO A 208 22.04 -7.68 10.67
CA PRO A 208 21.21 -8.54 11.52
C PRO A 208 19.79 -7.99 11.70
N HIS A 209 18.76 -8.83 11.56
CA HIS A 209 17.35 -8.42 11.67
C HIS A 209 17.04 -7.70 12.98
N ARG A 210 17.73 -8.04 14.09
CA ARG A 210 17.61 -7.33 15.38
C ARG A 210 17.98 -5.84 15.29
N ILE A 211 18.93 -5.47 14.44
CA ILE A 211 19.34 -4.09 14.21
C ILE A 211 18.28 -3.38 13.38
N VAL A 212 17.84 -4.00 12.28
CA VAL A 212 16.77 -3.46 11.43
C VAL A 212 15.50 -3.22 12.26
N ASN A 213 15.07 -4.21 13.04
CA ASN A 213 13.88 -4.11 13.89
C ASN A 213 14.00 -3.06 15.00
N SER A 214 15.22 -2.73 15.44
CA SER A 214 15.43 -1.72 16.49
C SER A 214 15.18 -0.28 16.03
N VAL A 215 15.25 -0.03 14.72
CA VAL A 215 15.02 1.29 14.11
C VAL A 215 13.75 1.35 13.26
N ALA A 216 13.17 0.19 12.95
CA ALA A 216 11.99 0.05 12.12
C ALA A 216 10.78 0.77 12.72
N GLY A 217 10.10 1.56 11.89
CA GLY A 217 8.78 2.09 12.20
C GLY A 217 7.69 1.02 12.12
N ARG A 218 6.44 1.49 12.06
CA ARG A 218 5.23 0.66 12.02
C ARG A 218 4.63 0.51 10.62
N LEU A 219 5.38 0.91 9.58
CA LEU A 219 4.95 0.82 8.19
C LEU A 219 5.23 -0.56 7.62
N ARG A 220 4.23 -1.18 6.96
CA ARG A 220 4.39 -2.48 6.30
C ARG A 220 3.70 -2.51 4.93
N VAL A 221 4.08 -3.43 4.07
CA VAL A 221 3.26 -3.83 2.91
C VAL A 221 2.16 -4.77 3.41
N ASN A 222 0.91 -4.52 3.02
CA ASN A 222 -0.24 -5.31 3.44
C ASN A 222 -0.18 -6.73 2.85
N ARG A 223 -0.09 -7.74 3.71
CA ARG A 223 0.02 -9.16 3.35
C ARG A 223 -0.74 -10.03 4.34
N PRO A 224 -1.24 -11.20 3.91
CA PRO A 224 -1.72 -12.24 4.83
C PRO A 224 -0.61 -12.62 5.82
N GLY A 225 -0.95 -12.71 7.11
CA GLY A 225 0.00 -12.94 8.21
C GLY A 225 0.29 -11.70 9.07
N LEU A 226 -0.03 -10.50 8.59
CA LEU A 226 -0.10 -9.29 9.43
C LEU A 226 -1.44 -9.16 10.18
N TRP A 227 -2.42 -9.94 9.76
CA TRP A 227 -3.75 -10.06 10.32
C TRP A 227 -4.19 -11.51 10.21
N THR A 228 -5.15 -11.90 11.03
CA THR A 228 -5.72 -13.25 11.06
C THR A 228 -7.23 -13.15 10.79
N LEU A 229 -7.72 -13.93 9.84
CA LEU A 229 -9.16 -13.99 9.59
C LEU A 229 -9.84 -14.74 10.75
N PRO A 230 -11.10 -14.42 11.08
CA PRO A 230 -11.85 -15.14 12.09
C PRO A 230 -12.03 -16.61 11.68
N ASP A 231 -11.70 -17.53 12.58
CA ASP A 231 -11.85 -18.96 12.34
C ASP A 231 -13.32 -19.40 12.40
N THR A 232 -13.68 -20.37 11.56
CA THR A 232 -14.97 -21.06 11.60
C THR A 232 -14.77 -22.48 12.13
N ASP A 233 -14.68 -22.62 13.46
CA ASP A 233 -14.68 -23.94 14.09
C ASP A 233 -16.05 -24.65 13.99
N ALA A 234 -16.09 -25.97 14.24
CA ALA A 234 -17.32 -26.77 14.17
C ALA A 234 -18.41 -26.34 15.18
N SER A 235 -18.06 -25.53 16.20
CA SER A 235 -18.99 -24.95 17.17
C SER A 235 -19.48 -23.55 16.77
N SER A 236 -18.94 -22.99 15.68
CA SER A 236 -19.27 -21.67 15.17
C SER A 236 -20.68 -21.66 14.62
N HIS A 237 -21.56 -20.88 15.26
CA HIS A 237 -22.93 -20.66 14.86
C HIS A 237 -23.10 -19.20 14.42
N LYS A 238 -24.17 -18.92 13.67
CA LYS A 238 -24.41 -17.61 13.02
C LYS A 238 -24.29 -16.38 13.94
N PHE A 239 -24.55 -16.51 15.24
CA PHE A 239 -24.41 -15.41 16.19
C PHE A 239 -22.96 -15.13 16.59
N ARG A 240 -22.09 -16.16 16.62
CA ARG A 240 -20.65 -16.00 16.88
C ARG A 240 -19.94 -15.30 15.74
N ARG A 241 -20.45 -15.43 14.52
CA ARG A 241 -20.01 -14.71 13.32
C ARG A 241 -20.60 -13.29 13.20
N GLY A 242 -21.33 -12.86 14.23
CA GLY A 242 -21.88 -11.51 14.35
C GLY A 242 -22.98 -11.16 13.35
N HIS A 243 -23.48 -9.94 13.49
CA HIS A 243 -24.57 -9.40 12.69
C HIS A 243 -24.21 -8.00 12.19
N LEU A 244 -24.08 -7.89 10.87
CA LEU A 244 -23.83 -6.63 10.18
C LEU A 244 -25.16 -5.93 9.84
N ALA A 245 -25.27 -4.65 10.16
CA ALA A 245 -26.32 -3.78 9.64
C ALA A 245 -25.77 -2.89 8.53
N VAL A 246 -26.49 -2.79 7.41
CA VAL A 246 -26.17 -1.89 6.29
C VAL A 246 -27.34 -0.94 6.08
N PHE A 247 -27.10 0.36 5.91
CA PHE A 247 -28.18 1.33 5.72
C PHE A 247 -28.35 1.71 4.27
N ALA A 248 -29.57 1.58 3.74
CA ALA A 248 -29.92 1.95 2.38
C ALA A 248 -30.51 3.36 2.31
N GLY A 249 -30.27 4.03 1.18
CA GLY A 249 -30.95 5.28 0.82
C GLY A 249 -32.37 5.05 0.30
N GLY A 250 -32.83 6.00 -0.49
CA GLY A 250 -34.15 5.95 -1.11
C GLY A 250 -34.29 4.85 -2.18
N PRO A 251 -35.51 4.64 -2.72
CA PRO A 251 -35.82 3.53 -3.62
C PRO A 251 -34.97 3.48 -4.90
N SER A 252 -34.46 4.61 -5.37
CA SER A 252 -33.60 4.71 -6.57
C SER A 252 -32.10 4.47 -6.31
N ALA A 253 -31.67 4.32 -5.05
CA ALA A 253 -30.26 4.23 -4.65
C ALA A 253 -29.95 2.97 -3.83
N THR A 254 -30.75 1.91 -3.97
CA THR A 254 -30.61 0.67 -3.19
C THR A 254 -29.44 -0.23 -3.61
N GLY A 255 -28.90 -0.04 -4.82
CA GLY A 255 -27.84 -0.89 -5.38
C GLY A 255 -26.57 -0.95 -4.53
N ALA A 256 -26.10 0.21 -4.06
CA ALA A 256 -24.90 0.33 -3.24
C ALA A 256 -25.02 -0.43 -1.89
N ALA A 257 -26.17 -0.32 -1.21
CA ALA A 257 -26.45 -1.08 0.00
C ALA A 257 -26.57 -2.60 -0.26
N ARG A 258 -27.12 -3.00 -1.41
CA ARG A 258 -27.19 -4.42 -1.82
C ARG A 258 -25.81 -5.02 -2.05
N LEU A 259 -24.92 -4.28 -2.72
CA LEU A 259 -23.52 -4.69 -2.93
C LEU A 259 -22.79 -4.84 -1.60
N SER A 260 -22.90 -3.83 -0.73
CA SER A 260 -22.30 -3.83 0.61
C SER A 260 -22.80 -5.02 1.46
N ALA A 261 -24.11 -5.24 1.51
CA ALA A 261 -24.70 -6.31 2.32
C ALA A 261 -24.32 -7.71 1.80
N SER A 262 -24.32 -7.90 0.48
CA SER A 262 -23.93 -9.16 -0.16
C SER A 262 -22.45 -9.45 0.08
N ALA A 263 -21.59 -8.44 -0.06
CA ALA A 263 -20.17 -8.55 0.23
C ALA A 263 -19.90 -8.87 1.70
N GLY A 264 -20.62 -8.24 2.64
CA GLY A 264 -20.50 -8.53 4.07
C GLY A 264 -20.87 -9.96 4.44
N LEU A 265 -21.95 -10.51 3.85
CA LEU A 265 -22.28 -11.94 3.98
C LEU A 265 -21.14 -12.83 3.46
N ARG A 266 -20.62 -12.52 2.27
CA ARG A 266 -19.55 -13.30 1.63
C ARG A 266 -18.22 -13.22 2.39
N ALA A 267 -17.94 -12.09 3.04
CA ALA A 267 -16.78 -11.87 3.89
C ALA A 267 -16.85 -12.61 5.24
N GLY A 268 -17.99 -13.22 5.57
CA GLY A 268 -18.11 -14.11 6.72
C GLY A 268 -19.07 -13.64 7.81
N ALA A 269 -19.76 -12.50 7.69
CA ALA A 269 -20.79 -12.13 8.66
C ALA A 269 -21.85 -13.24 8.79
N GLY A 270 -22.25 -13.57 10.01
CA GLY A 270 -23.20 -14.65 10.25
C GLY A 270 -24.64 -14.27 9.91
N LEU A 271 -24.97 -12.99 10.08
CA LEU A 271 -26.23 -12.37 9.69
C LEU A 271 -25.94 -11.01 9.07
N VAL A 272 -26.75 -10.62 8.08
CA VAL A 272 -26.75 -9.26 7.54
C VAL A 272 -28.18 -8.77 7.42
N THR A 273 -28.43 -7.54 7.89
CA THR A 273 -29.71 -6.85 7.71
C THR A 273 -29.50 -5.51 7.01
N VAL A 274 -30.30 -5.22 6.01
CA VAL A 274 -30.40 -3.88 5.43
C VAL A 274 -31.52 -3.10 6.11
N GLY A 275 -31.16 -1.99 6.76
CA GLY A 275 -32.09 -1.00 7.27
C GLY A 275 -32.46 -0.01 6.16
N ALA A 276 -33.74 0.13 5.85
CA ALA A 276 -34.19 0.92 4.71
C ALA A 276 -35.50 1.66 4.98
N THR A 277 -35.76 2.74 4.22
CA THR A 277 -37.05 3.42 4.29
C THR A 277 -38.16 2.53 3.70
N PRO A 278 -39.43 2.72 4.08
CA PRO A 278 -40.55 1.90 3.59
C PRO A 278 -40.61 1.82 2.05
N GLU A 279 -40.27 2.91 1.36
CA GLU A 279 -40.30 2.99 -0.09
C GLU A 279 -39.19 2.15 -0.75
N ALA A 280 -38.06 1.95 -0.08
CA ALA A 280 -36.93 1.17 -0.57
C ALA A 280 -37.07 -0.34 -0.32
N VAL A 281 -37.90 -0.75 0.64
CA VAL A 281 -38.10 -2.17 1.02
C VAL A 281 -38.49 -3.06 -0.16
N PRO A 282 -39.45 -2.69 -1.05
CA PRO A 282 -39.83 -3.55 -2.18
C PRO A 282 -38.67 -3.81 -3.15
N ALA A 283 -37.88 -2.78 -3.46
CA ALA A 283 -36.72 -2.90 -4.35
C ALA A 283 -35.64 -3.80 -3.74
N LEU A 284 -35.41 -3.73 -2.43
CA LEU A 284 -34.49 -4.61 -1.72
C LEU A 284 -34.99 -6.05 -1.69
N ALA A 285 -36.26 -6.26 -1.32
CA ALA A 285 -36.87 -7.58 -1.18
C ALA A 285 -36.93 -8.35 -2.51
N ALA A 286 -37.03 -7.64 -3.63
CA ALA A 286 -37.01 -8.26 -4.96
C ALA A 286 -35.65 -8.89 -5.33
N HIS A 287 -34.56 -8.45 -4.71
CA HIS A 287 -33.21 -8.85 -5.10
C HIS A 287 -32.39 -9.51 -3.99
N LEU A 288 -32.77 -9.32 -2.73
CA LEU A 288 -32.05 -9.85 -1.57
C LEU A 288 -32.80 -11.02 -0.97
N THR A 289 -32.25 -12.23 -1.12
CA THR A 289 -32.85 -13.45 -0.56
C THR A 289 -32.27 -13.81 0.80
N ALA A 290 -30.93 -13.79 0.93
CA ALA A 290 -30.24 -14.19 2.17
C ALA A 290 -30.08 -13.04 3.18
N VAL A 291 -30.13 -11.79 2.70
CA VAL A 291 -30.02 -10.59 3.52
C VAL A 291 -31.39 -10.25 4.08
N MET A 292 -31.49 -10.06 5.40
CA MET A 292 -32.73 -9.63 6.05
C MET A 292 -33.00 -8.14 5.75
N ILE A 293 -34.26 -7.73 5.80
CA ILE A 293 -34.63 -6.33 5.57
C ILE A 293 -35.37 -5.83 6.82
N ARG A 294 -34.96 -4.65 7.30
CA ARG A 294 -35.61 -3.93 8.39
C ARG A 294 -36.12 -2.61 7.85
N GLU A 295 -37.44 -2.43 7.93
CA GLU A 295 -38.06 -1.14 7.65
C GLU A 295 -37.73 -0.15 8.78
N ILE A 296 -37.31 1.06 8.40
CA ILE A 296 -37.01 2.18 9.28
C ILE A 296 -37.81 3.38 8.76
N GLY A 297 -39.03 3.55 9.28
CA GLY A 297 -39.90 4.66 8.94
C GLY A 297 -39.54 5.98 9.63
N ASP A 298 -38.96 5.90 10.83
CA ASP A 298 -38.59 7.08 11.63
C ASP A 298 -37.41 6.80 12.59
N PRO A 299 -36.80 7.84 13.20
CA PRO A 299 -35.63 7.69 14.07
C PRO A 299 -35.82 6.83 15.33
N HIS A 300 -37.04 6.70 15.88
CA HIS A 300 -37.26 5.86 17.07
C HIS A 300 -37.12 4.38 16.71
N VAL A 301 -37.64 3.97 15.55
CA VAL A 301 -37.49 2.60 15.04
C VAL A 301 -36.02 2.25 14.84
N LEU A 302 -35.21 3.21 14.38
CA LEU A 302 -33.76 3.05 14.29
C LEU A 302 -33.16 2.86 15.69
N ALA A 303 -33.44 3.78 16.63
CA ALA A 303 -32.88 3.75 17.98
C ALA A 303 -33.20 2.42 18.70
N ASP A 304 -34.44 1.95 18.62
CA ASP A 304 -34.87 0.68 19.19
C ASP A 304 -34.17 -0.51 18.53
N TRP A 305 -33.98 -0.47 17.21
CA TRP A 305 -33.33 -1.56 16.49
C TRP A 305 -31.84 -1.63 16.79
N ILE A 306 -31.13 -0.50 16.77
CA ILE A 306 -29.70 -0.49 17.06
C ILE A 306 -29.42 -0.80 18.54
N ALA A 307 -30.37 -0.60 19.46
CA ALA A 307 -30.21 -1.02 20.85
C ALA A 307 -30.03 -2.54 21.02
N ASP A 308 -30.33 -3.35 19.99
CA ASP A 308 -30.03 -4.78 19.98
C ASP A 308 -28.51 -5.03 20.01
N PRO A 309 -27.96 -5.64 21.09
CA PRO A 309 -26.52 -5.89 21.21
C PRO A 309 -26.02 -6.95 20.24
N ARG A 310 -26.92 -7.70 19.57
CA ARG A 310 -26.54 -8.69 18.56
C ARG A 310 -26.03 -8.05 17.28
N LEU A 311 -26.41 -6.80 17.00
CA LEU A 311 -25.82 -6.00 15.92
C LEU A 311 -24.39 -5.61 16.32
N THR A 312 -23.40 -6.19 15.66
CA THR A 312 -22.00 -6.05 16.07
C THR A 312 -21.22 -5.06 15.22
N ALA A 313 -21.66 -4.77 13.99
CA ALA A 313 -21.05 -3.75 13.13
C ALA A 313 -22.04 -3.12 12.16
N PHE A 314 -21.67 -1.96 11.62
CA PHE A 314 -22.50 -1.12 10.77
C PHE A 314 -21.75 -0.66 9.51
N VAL A 315 -22.46 -0.54 8.39
CA VAL A 315 -21.99 0.19 7.20
C VAL A 315 -22.98 1.30 6.87
N LEU A 316 -22.48 2.52 6.77
CA LEU A 316 -23.28 3.70 6.41
C LEU A 316 -22.58 4.50 5.32
N GLY A 317 -23.38 4.93 4.34
CA GLY A 317 -22.92 5.84 3.29
C GLY A 317 -23.16 5.39 1.86
N PRO A 318 -22.89 4.13 1.48
CA PRO A 318 -23.15 3.61 0.13
C PRO A 318 -24.60 3.87 -0.34
N GLY A 319 -24.77 4.89 -1.19
CA GLY A 319 -26.08 5.31 -1.72
C GLY A 319 -27.09 5.76 -0.67
N PHE A 320 -26.65 6.14 0.55
CA PHE A 320 -27.55 6.49 1.65
C PHE A 320 -28.22 7.87 1.49
N GLY A 321 -27.60 8.76 0.71
CA GLY A 321 -27.94 10.18 0.63
C GLY A 321 -27.23 11.01 1.69
N THR A 322 -26.94 12.27 1.35
CA THR A 322 -26.14 13.18 2.18
C THR A 322 -26.99 14.08 3.09
N GLY A 323 -26.37 14.60 4.14
CA GLY A 323 -26.95 15.67 4.97
C GLY A 323 -27.32 15.22 6.39
N LYS A 324 -28.30 15.90 6.99
CA LYS A 324 -28.62 15.76 8.42
C LYS A 324 -28.92 14.31 8.82
N ARG A 325 -29.71 13.59 8.00
CA ARG A 325 -30.09 12.20 8.29
C ARG A 325 -28.87 11.28 8.47
N ALA A 326 -27.87 11.39 7.59
CA ALA A 326 -26.66 10.59 7.69
C ALA A 326 -25.87 10.94 8.96
N ARG A 327 -25.77 12.23 9.31
CA ARG A 327 -25.10 12.68 10.53
C ARG A 327 -25.79 12.16 11.79
N ASP A 328 -27.13 12.26 11.86
CA ASP A 328 -27.92 11.74 12.98
C ASP A 328 -27.69 10.22 13.16
N TYR A 329 -27.60 9.47 12.05
CA TYR A 329 -27.30 8.04 12.11
C TYR A 329 -25.90 7.76 12.63
N VAL A 330 -24.89 8.53 12.20
CA VAL A 330 -23.52 8.40 12.72
C VAL A 330 -23.45 8.71 14.21
N GLU A 331 -24.14 9.75 14.68
CA GLU A 331 -24.20 10.10 16.10
C GLU A 331 -24.78 8.96 16.93
N LEU A 332 -25.86 8.33 16.46
CA LEU A 332 -26.49 7.18 17.13
C LEU A 332 -25.62 5.91 17.13
N LEU A 333 -24.69 5.79 16.17
CA LEU A 333 -23.80 4.63 16.02
C LEU A 333 -22.42 4.86 16.63
N ALA A 334 -22.14 6.06 17.14
CA ALA A 334 -20.85 6.42 17.71
C ALA A 334 -20.43 5.44 18.81
N GLY A 335 -19.14 5.10 18.84
CA GLY A 335 -18.56 4.11 19.77
C GLY A 335 -18.83 2.64 19.39
N ARG A 336 -19.57 2.37 18.31
CA ARG A 336 -19.73 1.00 17.77
C ARG A 336 -18.89 0.80 16.51
N PRO A 337 -18.58 -0.45 16.14
CA PRO A 337 -17.87 -0.73 14.89
C PRO A 337 -18.65 -0.22 13.67
N LEU A 338 -18.13 0.80 13.00
CA LEU A 338 -18.78 1.50 11.89
C LEU A 338 -17.81 1.67 10.73
N VAL A 339 -18.21 1.22 9.55
CA VAL A 339 -17.61 1.63 8.28
C VAL A 339 -18.40 2.81 7.74
N LEU A 340 -17.75 3.95 7.59
CA LEU A 340 -18.31 5.15 7.00
C LEU A 340 -17.67 5.37 5.62
N ASP A 341 -18.48 5.33 4.57
CA ASP A 341 -18.04 5.52 3.17
C ASP A 341 -18.89 6.60 2.48
N ALA A 342 -18.49 7.02 1.26
CA ALA A 342 -19.35 7.73 0.31
C ALA A 342 -20.20 8.88 0.91
N ASP A 343 -21.54 8.77 0.85
CA ASP A 343 -22.45 9.80 1.35
C ASP A 343 -22.34 10.02 2.86
N GLY A 344 -21.93 8.98 3.60
CA GLY A 344 -21.68 9.03 5.03
C GLY A 344 -20.53 9.98 5.34
N ILE A 345 -19.41 9.84 4.64
CA ILE A 345 -18.26 10.76 4.73
C ILE A 345 -18.66 12.15 4.21
N THR A 346 -19.28 12.21 3.03
CA THR A 346 -19.64 13.47 2.36
C THR A 346 -20.58 14.35 3.19
N SER A 347 -21.39 13.75 4.06
CA SER A 347 -22.32 14.46 4.95
C SER A 347 -21.65 15.35 6.00
N PHE A 348 -20.34 15.15 6.25
CA PHE A 348 -19.53 15.92 7.18
C PHE A 348 -18.54 16.87 6.49
N ARG A 349 -18.56 16.99 5.15
CA ARG A 349 -17.60 17.82 4.40
C ARG A 349 -17.51 19.28 4.87
N ASP A 350 -18.64 19.85 5.31
CA ASP A 350 -18.74 21.26 5.71
C ASP A 350 -18.41 21.46 7.21
N ASN A 351 -18.43 20.38 8.01
CA ASN A 351 -18.06 20.40 9.42
C ASN A 351 -17.47 19.04 9.87
N PRO A 352 -16.23 18.71 9.46
CA PRO A 352 -15.60 17.43 9.79
C PRO A 352 -15.40 17.23 11.30
N ASP A 353 -15.16 18.31 12.05
CA ASP A 353 -14.91 18.23 13.48
C ASP A 353 -16.14 17.72 14.26
N GLN A 354 -17.36 17.91 13.73
CA GLN A 354 -18.56 17.26 14.27
C GLN A 354 -18.41 15.74 14.30
N LEU A 355 -17.87 15.13 13.24
CA LEU A 355 -17.63 13.68 13.19
C LEU A 355 -16.53 13.28 14.17
N PHE A 356 -15.42 14.01 14.18
CA PHE A 356 -14.23 13.62 14.96
C PHE A 356 -14.48 13.71 16.47
N SER A 357 -15.25 14.70 16.92
CA SER A 357 -15.60 14.87 18.33
C SER A 357 -16.37 13.68 18.92
N LEU A 358 -17.09 12.91 18.10
CA LEU A 358 -17.79 11.68 18.53
C LEU A 358 -16.84 10.55 18.93
N TYR A 359 -15.58 10.64 18.54
CA TYR A 359 -14.54 9.64 18.79
C TYR A 359 -13.32 10.20 19.53
N GLU A 360 -13.42 11.42 20.08
CA GLU A 360 -12.65 11.81 21.27
C GLU A 360 -12.89 10.76 22.38
N ASP A 361 -12.24 10.69 23.53
CA ASP A 361 -12.46 9.62 24.54
C ASP A 361 -12.35 8.12 24.16
N ALA A 362 -12.37 7.72 22.87
CA ALA A 362 -12.28 6.32 22.46
C ALA A 362 -10.86 5.79 22.69
N SER A 363 -10.75 4.71 23.47
CA SER A 363 -9.47 4.04 23.75
C SER A 363 -8.98 3.17 22.58
N LEU A 364 -9.90 2.69 21.74
CA LEU A 364 -9.62 1.93 20.53
C LEU A 364 -10.49 2.45 19.38
N PRO A 365 -9.99 2.44 18.13
CA PRO A 365 -10.76 2.91 17.00
C PRO A 365 -11.90 1.92 16.69
N THR A 366 -13.13 2.43 16.67
CA THR A 366 -14.31 1.68 16.20
C THR A 366 -14.79 2.17 14.83
N LEU A 367 -14.31 3.35 14.38
CA LEU A 367 -14.63 3.92 13.08
C LEU A 367 -13.56 3.55 12.04
N VAL A 368 -14.02 3.04 10.90
CA VAL A 368 -13.24 2.90 9.67
C VAL A 368 -13.82 3.86 8.63
N MET A 369 -13.01 4.77 8.11
CA MET A 369 -13.40 5.65 7.01
C MET A 369 -12.65 5.24 5.74
N THR A 370 -13.37 5.19 4.62
CA THR A 370 -12.82 4.73 3.33
C THR A 370 -12.80 5.84 2.27
N PRO A 371 -12.22 7.03 2.52
CA PRO A 371 -12.27 8.13 1.55
C PRO A 371 -11.44 7.83 0.29
N HIS A 372 -11.97 8.19 -0.88
CA HIS A 372 -11.14 8.43 -2.06
C HIS A 372 -10.49 9.82 -2.01
N GLU A 373 -9.60 10.15 -2.96
CA GLU A 373 -8.86 11.43 -2.99
C GLU A 373 -9.74 12.67 -2.78
N GLY A 374 -10.80 12.83 -3.58
CA GLY A 374 -11.73 13.96 -3.43
C GLY A 374 -12.50 14.01 -2.10
N GLU A 375 -12.83 12.88 -1.49
CA GLU A 375 -13.45 12.84 -0.15
C GLU A 375 -12.43 13.19 0.93
N PHE A 376 -11.21 12.65 0.81
CA PHE A 376 -10.11 12.93 1.71
C PHE A 376 -9.78 14.43 1.74
N ALA A 377 -9.64 15.06 0.57
CA ALA A 377 -9.36 16.49 0.44
C ALA A 377 -10.47 17.38 1.01
N ARG A 378 -11.73 16.92 0.98
CA ARG A 378 -12.86 17.65 1.60
C ARG A 378 -12.86 17.50 3.12
N LEU A 379 -12.52 16.33 3.64
CA LEU A 379 -12.55 16.04 5.07
C LEU A 379 -11.31 16.57 5.81
N PHE A 380 -10.17 16.64 5.12
CA PHE A 380 -8.87 17.05 5.66
C PHE A 380 -8.15 18.03 4.71
N PRO A 381 -8.71 19.23 4.45
CA PRO A 381 -8.18 20.14 3.42
C PRO A 381 -6.74 20.59 3.71
N ASP A 382 -6.39 20.83 4.98
CA ASP A 382 -5.04 21.21 5.41
C ASP A 382 -4.01 20.08 5.24
N ILE A 383 -4.43 18.84 5.46
CA ILE A 383 -3.56 17.66 5.31
C ILE A 383 -3.40 17.32 3.83
N ALA A 384 -4.48 17.36 3.05
CA ALA A 384 -4.45 17.07 1.63
C ALA A 384 -3.63 18.09 0.83
N GLY A 385 -3.76 19.38 1.18
CA GLY A 385 -3.05 20.49 0.54
C GLY A 385 -1.56 20.59 0.85
N ASP A 386 -1.04 19.80 1.79
CA ASP A 386 0.38 19.75 2.11
C ASP A 386 1.15 19.02 1.00
N ALA A 387 1.88 19.77 0.17
CA ALA A 387 2.63 19.23 -0.96
C ALA A 387 3.91 18.47 -0.55
N GLU A 388 4.42 18.73 0.65
CA GLU A 388 5.63 18.08 1.16
C GLU A 388 5.31 16.71 1.79
N ALA A 389 4.09 16.56 2.33
CA ALA A 389 3.66 15.31 2.94
C ALA A 389 3.34 14.21 1.90
N GLY A 390 3.92 13.04 2.09
CA GLY A 390 3.58 11.83 1.32
C GLY A 390 2.22 11.25 1.71
N LYS A 391 1.68 10.35 0.87
CA LYS A 391 0.36 9.73 1.10
C LYS A 391 0.25 9.00 2.44
N VAL A 392 1.32 8.31 2.86
CA VAL A 392 1.38 7.62 4.16
C VAL A 392 1.27 8.61 5.32
N GLU A 393 2.04 9.70 5.28
CA GLU A 393 2.00 10.72 6.32
C GLU A 393 0.61 11.37 6.40
N LYS A 394 0.03 11.72 5.24
CA LYS A 394 -1.33 12.26 5.15
C LYS A 394 -2.35 11.31 5.78
N ALA A 395 -2.30 10.02 5.45
CA ALA A 395 -3.19 9.01 6.02
C ALA A 395 -3.02 8.89 7.55
N CYS A 396 -1.78 8.87 8.06
CA CYS A 396 -1.50 8.81 9.50
C CYS A 396 -1.99 10.05 10.24
N ARG A 397 -1.76 11.26 9.70
CA ARG A 397 -2.24 12.52 10.27
C ARG A 397 -3.77 12.55 10.32
N ALA A 398 -4.42 12.12 9.23
CA ALA A 398 -5.88 12.00 9.17
C ALA A 398 -6.42 10.98 10.19
N ALA A 399 -5.78 9.83 10.33
CA ALA A 399 -6.16 8.78 11.29
C ALA A 399 -6.05 9.27 12.73
N ALA A 400 -4.96 9.97 13.07
CA ALA A 400 -4.77 10.58 14.38
C ALA A 400 -5.84 11.66 14.65
N ARG A 401 -6.10 12.55 13.68
CA ARG A 401 -7.09 13.63 13.83
C ARG A 401 -8.52 13.10 14.00
N ALA A 402 -8.89 12.10 13.21
CA ALA A 402 -10.24 11.53 13.25
C ALA A 402 -10.42 10.45 14.34
N ARG A 403 -9.34 10.03 15.00
CA ARG A 403 -9.29 8.86 15.90
C ARG A 403 -9.95 7.62 15.28
N ALA A 404 -9.76 7.47 13.98
CA ALA A 404 -10.36 6.45 13.15
C ALA A 404 -9.31 5.76 12.29
N VAL A 405 -9.63 4.56 11.83
CA VAL A 405 -8.83 3.91 10.78
C VAL A 405 -9.18 4.56 9.45
N ILE A 406 -8.17 5.02 8.73
CA ILE A 406 -8.32 5.63 7.41
C ILE A 406 -7.87 4.64 6.35
N VAL A 407 -8.77 4.26 5.46
CA VAL A 407 -8.46 3.59 4.20
C VAL A 407 -8.45 4.65 3.10
N TYR A 408 -7.29 5.22 2.86
CA TYR A 408 -7.08 6.25 1.83
C TYR A 408 -7.01 5.56 0.47
N LYS A 409 -8.17 5.47 -0.20
CA LYS A 409 -8.36 4.69 -1.44
C LYS A 409 -7.54 5.25 -2.60
N GLY A 410 -7.10 4.34 -3.47
CA GLY A 410 -6.34 4.60 -4.70
C GLY A 410 -5.64 3.32 -5.16
N ALA A 411 -4.92 3.39 -6.28
CA ALA A 411 -4.17 2.24 -6.81
C ALA A 411 -2.99 1.81 -5.90
N ASP A 412 -2.61 2.68 -4.97
CA ASP A 412 -1.68 2.49 -3.85
C ASP A 412 -2.41 2.81 -2.52
N THR A 413 -3.47 2.06 -2.21
CA THR A 413 -4.29 2.31 -1.01
C THR A 413 -3.42 2.25 0.24
N VAL A 414 -3.55 3.26 1.11
CA VAL A 414 -2.89 3.30 2.42
C VAL A 414 -3.94 3.11 3.51
N ILE A 415 -3.70 2.17 4.42
CA ILE A 415 -4.51 1.93 5.60
C ILE A 415 -3.74 2.45 6.80
N ALA A 416 -4.26 3.44 7.53
CA ALA A 416 -3.59 4.04 8.69
C ALA A 416 -4.46 3.98 9.94
N ALA A 417 -3.86 3.70 11.09
CA ALA A 417 -4.50 3.71 12.39
C ALA A 417 -4.05 4.94 13.22
N PRO A 418 -4.86 5.36 14.23
CA PRO A 418 -4.52 6.49 15.10
C PRO A 418 -3.25 6.27 15.93
N ASP A 419 -2.83 5.01 16.14
CA ASP A 419 -1.63 4.63 16.89
C ASP A 419 -0.34 4.66 16.05
N GLY A 420 -0.41 5.20 14.83
CA GLY A 420 0.72 5.34 13.90
C GLY A 420 1.07 4.08 13.12
N ARG A 421 0.33 2.97 13.26
CA ARG A 421 0.45 1.84 12.32
C ARG A 421 -0.08 2.26 10.95
N ALA A 422 0.61 1.82 9.90
CA ALA A 422 0.14 2.03 8.54
C ALA A 422 0.57 0.89 7.62
N PHE A 423 -0.32 0.47 6.72
CA PHE A 423 -0.03 -0.51 5.67
C PHE A 423 -0.24 0.09 4.29
N ILE A 424 0.62 -0.28 3.34
CA ILE A 424 0.47 0.04 1.91
C ILE A 424 -0.02 -1.21 1.20
N ASN A 425 -1.12 -1.11 0.46
CA ASN A 425 -1.68 -2.20 -0.31
C ASN A 425 -1.32 -2.08 -1.79
N ASP A 426 -0.71 -3.13 -2.36
CA ASP A 426 -0.17 -3.15 -3.72
C ASP A 426 -0.73 -4.29 -4.60
N ASN A 427 -1.74 -5.02 -4.12
CA ASN A 427 -2.31 -6.17 -4.81
C ASN A 427 -3.58 -5.84 -5.61
N ALA A 428 -4.03 -4.59 -5.61
CA ALA A 428 -5.25 -4.17 -6.31
C ALA A 428 -4.99 -4.02 -7.83
N PRO A 429 -5.72 -4.73 -8.70
CA PRO A 429 -5.62 -4.56 -10.14
C PRO A 429 -6.34 -3.28 -10.60
N PRO A 430 -5.96 -2.72 -11.76
CA PRO A 430 -6.59 -1.51 -12.29
C PRO A 430 -8.09 -1.69 -12.59
N ASP A 431 -8.53 -2.92 -12.88
CA ASP A 431 -9.94 -3.26 -13.18
C ASP A 431 -10.92 -2.97 -12.02
N LEU A 432 -10.41 -2.77 -10.79
CA LEU A 432 -11.23 -2.34 -9.65
C LEU A 432 -11.76 -0.90 -9.78
N ALA A 433 -11.28 -0.13 -10.77
CA ALA A 433 -11.76 1.22 -11.08
C ALA A 433 -13.15 1.20 -11.75
N THR A 434 -14.11 0.49 -11.17
CA THR A 434 -15.51 0.40 -11.61
C THR A 434 -16.45 0.94 -10.53
N ALA A 435 -17.62 1.43 -10.93
CA ALA A 435 -18.62 1.94 -10.00
C ALA A 435 -19.13 0.80 -9.09
N GLY A 436 -19.26 1.08 -7.79
CA GLY A 436 -19.73 0.12 -6.79
C GLY A 436 -18.65 -0.78 -6.17
N SER A 437 -17.40 -0.77 -6.66
CA SER A 437 -16.31 -1.52 -6.03
C SER A 437 -16.03 -1.03 -4.60
N GLY A 438 -16.13 0.29 -4.37
CA GLY A 438 -16.07 0.88 -3.04
C GLY A 438 -17.15 0.36 -2.08
N ASP A 439 -18.38 0.17 -2.58
CA ASP A 439 -19.49 -0.36 -1.78
C ASP A 439 -19.21 -1.81 -1.35
N VAL A 440 -18.66 -2.62 -2.27
CA VAL A 440 -18.21 -3.98 -1.96
C VAL A 440 -17.12 -3.95 -0.90
N LEU A 441 -16.11 -3.09 -1.02
CA LEU A 441 -15.06 -2.93 -0.02
C LEU A 441 -15.63 -2.58 1.36
N ALA A 442 -16.55 -1.61 1.43
CA ALA A 442 -17.20 -1.22 2.67
C ALA A 442 -17.95 -2.41 3.31
N GLY A 443 -18.66 -3.20 2.49
CA GLY A 443 -19.30 -4.43 2.91
C GLY A 443 -18.34 -5.48 3.45
N ILE A 444 -17.21 -5.72 2.77
CA ILE A 444 -16.17 -6.67 3.21
C ILE A 444 -15.64 -6.26 4.59
N ILE A 445 -15.23 -5.01 4.75
CA ILE A 445 -14.71 -4.50 6.03
C ILE A 445 -15.78 -4.62 7.12
N GLY A 446 -17.03 -4.24 6.82
CA GLY A 446 -18.15 -4.37 7.75
C GLY A 446 -18.40 -5.82 8.18
N GLY A 447 -18.29 -6.78 7.26
CA GLY A 447 -18.44 -8.20 7.57
C GLY A 447 -17.33 -8.75 8.46
N LEU A 448 -16.10 -8.26 8.31
CA LEU A 448 -14.96 -8.61 9.17
C LEU A 448 -15.09 -7.98 10.56
N LEU A 449 -15.51 -6.72 10.64
CA LEU A 449 -15.83 -6.04 11.90
C LEU A 449 -16.96 -6.77 12.66
N ALA A 450 -18.00 -7.21 11.95
CA ALA A 450 -19.12 -7.92 12.56
C ALA A 450 -18.65 -9.21 13.27
N GLN A 451 -17.63 -9.88 12.72
CA GLN A 451 -17.00 -11.08 13.29
C GLN A 451 -16.04 -10.78 14.45
N GLY A 452 -15.90 -9.51 14.85
CA GLY A 452 -15.09 -9.11 16.00
C GLY A 452 -13.62 -8.81 15.66
N MET A 453 -13.25 -8.69 14.38
CA MET A 453 -11.91 -8.21 14.03
C MET A 453 -11.73 -6.77 14.49
N PRO A 454 -10.55 -6.40 15.05
CA PRO A 454 -10.27 -5.01 15.36
C PRO A 454 -10.20 -4.17 14.07
N ALA A 455 -10.52 -2.88 14.17
CA ALA A 455 -10.83 -2.05 13.00
C ALA A 455 -9.69 -1.92 11.99
N PHE A 456 -8.45 -1.84 12.47
CA PHE A 456 -7.29 -1.69 11.58
C PHE A 456 -7.04 -2.98 10.80
N GLU A 457 -7.09 -4.13 11.46
CA GLU A 457 -6.92 -5.45 10.89
C GLU A 457 -8.08 -5.80 9.93
N ALA A 458 -9.32 -5.44 10.28
CA ALA A 458 -10.49 -5.60 9.41
C ALA A 458 -10.36 -4.77 8.13
N ALA A 459 -9.92 -3.52 8.25
CA ALA A 459 -9.67 -2.65 7.11
C ALA A 459 -8.53 -3.19 6.22
N ALA A 460 -7.41 -3.58 6.82
CA ALA A 460 -6.26 -4.15 6.11
C ALA A 460 -6.63 -5.45 5.37
N ALA A 461 -7.26 -6.40 6.05
CA ALA A 461 -7.72 -7.65 5.45
C ALA A 461 -8.76 -7.39 4.35
N GLY A 462 -9.72 -6.48 4.60
CA GLY A 462 -10.75 -6.13 3.63
C GLY A 462 -10.20 -5.55 2.34
N VAL A 463 -9.26 -4.61 2.43
CA VAL A 463 -8.59 -4.03 1.25
C VAL A 463 -7.81 -5.09 0.46
N TRP A 464 -7.07 -5.96 1.15
CA TRP A 464 -6.30 -7.02 0.49
C TRP A 464 -7.21 -8.04 -0.21
N LEU A 465 -8.25 -8.52 0.48
CA LEU A 465 -9.23 -9.46 -0.05
C LEU A 465 -9.98 -8.88 -1.25
N HIS A 466 -10.33 -7.59 -1.20
CA HIS A 466 -10.92 -6.87 -2.32
C HIS A 466 -9.98 -6.83 -3.53
N GLY A 467 -8.69 -6.59 -3.31
CA GLY A 467 -7.65 -6.66 -4.35
C GLY A 467 -7.57 -8.05 -5.02
N GLU A 468 -7.52 -9.11 -4.22
CA GLU A 468 -7.48 -10.49 -4.75
C GLU A 468 -8.79 -10.92 -5.42
N ALA A 469 -9.94 -10.47 -4.91
CA ALA A 469 -11.23 -10.68 -5.56
C ALA A 469 -11.26 -10.01 -6.93
N GLY A 470 -10.74 -8.77 -7.05
CA GLY A 470 -10.58 -8.08 -8.32
C GLY A 470 -9.69 -8.85 -9.30
N LYS A 471 -8.52 -9.33 -8.85
CA LYS A 471 -7.61 -10.13 -9.69
C LYS A 471 -8.29 -11.39 -10.21
N ARG A 472 -9.09 -12.03 -9.35
CA ARG A 472 -9.77 -13.27 -9.67
C ARG A 472 -10.96 -13.06 -10.62
N ALA A 473 -11.72 -11.99 -10.44
CA ALA A 473 -12.80 -11.61 -11.35
C ALA A 473 -12.25 -11.31 -12.76
N GLY A 474 -11.06 -10.69 -12.83
CA GLY A 474 -10.33 -10.47 -14.06
C GLY A 474 -10.78 -9.23 -14.83
N ALA A 475 -10.36 -9.13 -16.09
CA ALA A 475 -10.62 -7.96 -16.91
C ALA A 475 -12.13 -7.72 -17.14
N ALA A 476 -12.52 -6.45 -17.23
CA ALA A 476 -13.90 -6.02 -17.44
C ALA A 476 -14.90 -6.44 -16.35
N LEU A 477 -14.42 -6.69 -15.13
CA LEU A 477 -15.28 -6.96 -13.97
C LEU A 477 -16.25 -5.81 -13.68
N THR A 478 -17.39 -6.17 -13.10
CA THR A 478 -18.32 -5.26 -12.45
C THR A 478 -18.30 -5.47 -10.93
N ALA A 479 -18.89 -4.55 -10.17
CA ALA A 479 -18.97 -4.71 -8.72
C ALA A 479 -19.78 -5.95 -8.28
N GLU A 480 -20.68 -6.46 -9.12
CA GLU A 480 -21.48 -7.66 -8.82
C GLU A 480 -20.66 -8.96 -8.88
N ASP A 481 -19.55 -8.97 -9.62
CA ASP A 481 -18.66 -10.14 -9.74
C ASP A 481 -17.79 -10.33 -8.49
N LEU A 482 -17.53 -9.25 -7.75
CA LEU A 482 -16.57 -9.25 -6.64
C LEU A 482 -17.00 -10.13 -5.44
N PRO A 483 -18.26 -10.14 -4.98
CA PRO A 483 -18.67 -11.00 -3.86
C PRO A 483 -18.52 -12.49 -4.15
N GLU A 484 -18.73 -12.92 -5.40
CA GLU A 484 -18.51 -14.31 -5.81
C GLU A 484 -17.02 -14.64 -5.90
N ALA A 485 -16.22 -13.75 -6.51
CA ALA A 485 -14.77 -13.90 -6.55
C ALA A 485 -14.15 -13.98 -5.14
N LEU A 486 -14.64 -13.15 -4.20
CA LEU A 486 -14.22 -13.16 -2.80
C LEU A 486 -14.42 -14.52 -2.12
N HIS A 487 -15.56 -15.18 -2.37
CA HIS A 487 -15.84 -16.50 -1.78
C HIS A 487 -14.75 -17.52 -2.14
N HIS A 488 -14.28 -17.48 -3.38
CA HIS A 488 -13.20 -18.35 -3.81
C HIS A 488 -11.84 -17.99 -3.21
N VAL A 489 -11.53 -16.69 -3.07
CA VAL A 489 -10.30 -16.23 -2.42
C VAL A 489 -10.24 -16.76 -0.98
N LEU A 490 -11.31 -16.60 -0.22
CA LEU A 490 -11.40 -17.09 1.16
C LEU A 490 -11.24 -18.61 1.25
N ARG A 491 -11.87 -19.36 0.33
CA ARG A 491 -11.71 -20.83 0.26
C ARG A 491 -10.26 -21.24 -0.01
N GLN A 492 -9.57 -20.53 -0.90
CA GLN A 492 -8.16 -20.81 -1.20
C GLN A 492 -7.25 -20.51 -0.01
N MET A 493 -7.56 -19.49 0.78
CA MET A 493 -6.80 -19.17 1.99
C MET A 493 -6.97 -20.25 3.07
N ALA A 494 -8.20 -20.70 3.33
CA ALA A 494 -8.46 -21.78 4.29
C ALA A 494 -7.70 -23.08 3.97
N VAL A 495 -7.67 -23.51 2.70
CA VAL A 495 -6.94 -24.72 2.29
C VAL A 495 -5.42 -24.59 2.52
N ARG A 496 -4.86 -23.38 2.37
CA ARG A 496 -3.43 -23.14 2.61
C ARG A 496 -3.06 -23.13 4.09
N GLU A 497 -4.01 -22.84 4.98
CA GLU A 497 -3.78 -22.90 6.43
C GLU A 497 -3.79 -24.35 6.93
N GLU A 498 -4.58 -25.24 6.30
CA GLU A 498 -4.63 -26.67 6.63
C GLU A 498 -3.42 -27.47 6.14
N GLN A 499 -2.69 -26.96 5.14
CA GLN A 499 -1.45 -27.55 4.64
C GLN A 499 -0.26 -26.67 5.02
N PRO A 500 0.34 -26.81 6.22
CA PRO A 500 1.58 -26.13 6.51
C PRO A 500 2.62 -26.58 5.46
N SER A 501 3.26 -25.60 4.82
CA SER A 501 4.35 -25.82 3.87
C SER A 501 5.36 -26.81 4.47
N LEU A 502 5.49 -27.98 3.85
CA LEU A 502 6.46 -29.02 4.17
C LEU A 502 7.91 -28.50 4.07
#